data_AF-A0A7W0LK54-F1
#
_entry.id   AF-A0A7W0LK54-F1
#
_cell.length_a   1.000
_cell.length_b   1.000
_cell.length_c   1.000
_cell.angle_alpha   90.00
_cell.angle_beta   90.00
_cell.angle_gamma   90.00
#
_symmetry.space_group_name_H-M   'P 1'
#
loop_
_entity.id
_entity.type
_entity.pdbx_description
1 polymer ?
#
loop_
_entity_poly.entity_id
_entity_poly.type
_entity_poly.pdbx_seq_one_letter_code
_entity_poly.pdbx_strand_id
1 'polypeptide(L)'
;KAAAALDTPLDSSSFASWGEPGPGQWITVYTNPGHAYVVIAGVRFDTGYRDNALLKKMGGAAGRGPRWGRPRSTKGFTARHPVGL
;
A
#
# COMPACT_ATOMS: atom_id res chain seq x y z
N LYS A 1 -19.18 -3.73 13.10
CA LYS A 1 -19.38 -3.05 11.79
C LYS A 1 -18.32 -3.59 10.83
N ALA A 2 -18.68 -3.91 9.59
CA ALA A 2 -17.71 -4.26 8.55
C ALA A 2 -17.18 -2.96 7.93
N ALA A 3 -15.93 -2.97 7.47
CA ALA A 3 -15.42 -1.89 6.64
C ALA A 3 -16.21 -1.83 5.34
N ALA A 4 -16.55 -0.63 4.87
CA ALA A 4 -17.09 -0.48 3.53
C ALA A 4 -16.08 -1.04 2.51
N ALA A 5 -16.48 -2.08 1.78
CA ALA A 5 -15.71 -2.56 0.65
C ALA A 5 -15.69 -1.49 -0.45
N LEU A 6 -14.68 -1.52 -1.32
CA LEU A 6 -14.68 -0.69 -2.51
C LEU A 6 -15.84 -1.13 -3.43
N ASP A 7 -16.64 -0.17 -3.91
CA ASP A 7 -17.70 -0.46 -4.89
C ASP A 7 -17.12 -0.84 -6.26
N THR A 8 -15.94 -0.30 -6.59
CA THR A 8 -15.21 -0.58 -7.83
C THR A 8 -13.70 -0.63 -7.59
N PRO A 9 -12.92 -1.30 -8.46
CA PRO A 9 -11.47 -1.20 -8.43
C PRO A 9 -11.02 0.25 -8.65
N LEU A 10 -10.05 0.70 -7.86
CA LEU A 10 -9.43 2.02 -7.99
C LEU A 10 -7.97 1.88 -8.42
N ASP A 11 -7.53 2.77 -9.30
CA ASP A 11 -6.10 2.99 -9.55
C ASP A 11 -5.48 3.86 -8.44
N SER A 12 -4.15 4.04 -8.48
CA SER A 12 -3.41 4.76 -7.44
C SER A 12 -3.75 6.26 -7.36
N SER A 13 -4.10 6.91 -8.48
CA SER A 13 -4.53 8.30 -8.47
C SER A 13 -5.92 8.42 -7.84
N SER A 14 -6.82 7.50 -8.19
CA SER A 14 -8.18 7.44 -7.63
C SER A 14 -8.16 7.16 -6.12
N PHE A 15 -7.24 6.30 -5.65
CA PHE A 15 -7.04 6.08 -4.22
C PHE A 15 -6.64 7.35 -3.46
N ALA A 16 -6.02 8.35 -4.09
CA ALA A 16 -5.58 9.57 -3.40
C ALA A 16 -6.75 10.37 -2.81
N SER A 17 -7.96 10.19 -3.35
CA SER A 17 -9.20 10.84 -2.93
C SER A 17 -10.19 9.90 -2.24
N TRP A 18 -9.85 8.62 -2.08
CA TRP A 18 -10.73 7.59 -1.50
C TRP A 18 -10.68 7.56 0.03
N GLY A 19 -11.79 7.26 0.70
CA GLY A 19 -11.85 7.08 2.16
C GLY A 19 -11.60 8.39 2.92
N GLU A 20 -11.05 8.31 4.13
CA GLU A 20 -10.66 9.48 4.93
C GLU A 20 -9.16 9.81 4.77
N PRO A 21 -8.76 11.09 4.88
CA PRO A 21 -7.36 11.50 4.82
C PRO A 21 -6.58 11.03 6.05
N GLY A 22 -5.32 10.66 5.83
CA GLY A 22 -4.36 10.30 6.88
C GLY A 22 -4.28 8.80 7.16
N PRO A 23 -3.37 8.39 8.06
CA PRO A 23 -3.24 7.00 8.49
C PRO A 23 -4.46 6.54 9.30
N GLY A 24 -4.98 5.36 8.99
CA GLY A 24 -6.04 4.70 9.78
C GLY A 24 -5.48 3.88 10.93
N GLN A 25 -6.34 3.45 11.85
CA GLN A 25 -5.94 2.68 13.02
C GLN A 25 -5.38 1.29 12.63
N TRP A 26 -6.09 0.59 11.74
CA TRP A 26 -5.73 -0.76 11.32
C TRP A 26 -5.24 -0.83 9.88
N ILE A 27 -5.89 -0.09 8.99
CA ILE A 27 -5.61 -0.15 7.55
C ILE A 27 -5.22 1.24 7.08
N THR A 28 -4.11 1.34 6.38
CA THR A 28 -3.72 2.55 5.64
C THR A 28 -3.28 2.18 4.24
N VAL A 29 -3.94 2.74 3.24
CA VAL A 29 -3.48 2.74 1.85
C VAL A 29 -2.57 3.96 1.66
N TYR A 30 -1.35 3.71 1.21
CA TYR A 30 -0.43 4.75 0.81
C TYR A 30 -0.35 4.79 -0.70
N THR A 31 -0.63 5.95 -1.28
CA THR A 31 -0.80 6.07 -2.73
C THR A 31 -0.21 7.34 -3.31
N ASN A 32 0.21 7.29 -4.57
CA ASN A 32 0.60 8.42 -5.41
C ASN A 32 0.30 8.10 -6.89
N PRO A 33 0.54 9.01 -7.85
CA PRO A 33 0.20 8.75 -9.25
C PRO A 33 0.89 7.54 -9.89
N GLY A 34 1.97 7.01 -9.30
CA GLY A 34 2.73 5.90 -9.86
C GLY A 34 2.60 4.58 -9.09
N HIS A 35 2.10 4.57 -7.86
CA HIS A 35 2.10 3.38 -7.03
C HIS A 35 1.11 3.45 -5.85
N ALA A 36 0.56 2.30 -5.48
CA ALA A 36 -0.23 2.13 -4.26
C ALA A 36 0.20 0.86 -3.51
N TYR A 37 0.19 0.93 -2.19
CA TYR A 37 0.41 -0.22 -1.30
C TYR A 37 -0.42 -0.05 -0.02
N VAL A 38 -0.58 -1.14 0.73
CA VAL A 38 -1.37 -1.12 1.98
C VAL A 38 -0.52 -1.52 3.17
N VAL A 39 -0.80 -0.91 4.32
CA VAL A 39 -0.30 -1.32 5.63
C VAL A 39 -1.49 -1.77 6.46
N ILE A 40 -1.45 -3.01 6.96
CA ILE A 40 -2.49 -3.61 7.80
C ILE A 40 -1.84 -4.01 9.12
N ALA A 41 -2.33 -3.47 10.24
CA ALA A 41 -1.79 -3.71 11.59
C ALA A 41 -0.26 -3.53 11.66
N GLY A 42 0.28 -2.53 10.95
CA GLY A 42 1.71 -2.25 10.89
C GLY A 42 2.52 -3.15 9.95
N VAL A 43 1.90 -4.04 9.16
CA VAL A 43 2.57 -4.89 8.18
C VAL A 43 2.27 -4.40 6.77
N ARG A 44 3.31 -4.15 5.96
CA ARG A 44 3.18 -3.62 4.59
C ARG A 44 2.96 -4.76 3.59
N PHE A 45 1.99 -4.62 2.69
CA PHE A 45 1.80 -5.45 1.51
C PHE A 45 2.02 -4.62 0.24
N ASP A 46 2.99 -5.02 -0.58
CA ASP A 46 3.49 -4.20 -1.69
C ASP A 46 4.04 -5.05 -2.85
N THR A 47 3.85 -4.59 -4.08
CA THR A 47 4.39 -5.16 -5.32
C THR A 47 5.70 -4.50 -5.76
N GLY A 48 5.82 -3.17 -5.65
CA GLY A 48 6.89 -2.43 -6.31
C GLY A 48 8.29 -2.67 -5.73
N TYR A 49 8.39 -3.23 -4.53
CA TYR A 49 9.67 -3.36 -3.85
C TYR A 49 10.47 -4.60 -4.21
N ARG A 50 9.83 -5.76 -4.44
CA ARG A 50 10.53 -7.03 -4.64
C ARG A 50 10.71 -7.46 -6.09
N ASP A 51 10.16 -6.65 -6.99
CA ASP A 51 10.25 -6.83 -8.44
C ASP A 51 11.46 -6.05 -9.04
N ASN A 52 12.21 -5.31 -8.21
CA ASN A 52 13.32 -4.49 -8.66
C ASN A 52 14.61 -5.31 -8.90
N ALA A 53 15.32 -4.97 -9.98
CA ALA A 53 16.56 -5.63 -10.39
C ALA A 53 17.73 -5.47 -9.38
N LEU A 54 17.68 -4.48 -8.47
CA LEU A 54 18.68 -4.27 -7.42
C LEU A 54 18.62 -5.35 -6.33
N LEU A 55 17.43 -5.86 -5.96
CA LEU A 55 17.33 -7.01 -5.05
C LEU A 55 17.88 -8.29 -5.66
N LYS A 56 17.69 -8.47 -6.98
CA LYS A 56 18.30 -9.54 -7.77
C LYS A 56 19.84 -9.44 -7.77
N LYS A 57 20.37 -8.21 -7.78
CA LYS A 57 21.82 -7.92 -7.67
C LYS A 57 22.41 -8.17 -6.27
N MET A 58 21.59 -8.17 -5.22
CA MET A 58 22.03 -8.36 -3.82
C MET A 58 21.81 -9.79 -3.31
N GLY A 59 21.64 -10.78 -4.20
CA GLY A 59 21.46 -12.20 -3.82
C GLY A 59 20.11 -12.52 -3.16
N GLY A 60 19.18 -11.56 -3.12
CA GLY A 60 17.81 -11.82 -2.69
C GLY A 60 17.02 -12.52 -3.80
N ALA A 61 16.19 -13.49 -3.44
CA ALA A 61 15.24 -14.05 -4.38
C ALA A 61 14.32 -12.93 -4.88
N ALA A 62 14.46 -12.55 -6.15
CA ALA A 62 13.50 -11.72 -6.87
C ALA A 62 12.21 -12.54 -6.98
N GLY A 63 11.43 -12.50 -5.91
CA GLY A 63 10.21 -13.26 -5.84
C GLY A 63 9.15 -12.57 -6.71
N ARG A 64 8.37 -13.33 -7.46
CA ARG A 64 7.28 -12.77 -8.27
C ARG A 64 6.14 -12.30 -7.36
N GLY A 65 5.59 -11.11 -7.62
CA GLY A 65 4.32 -10.64 -7.09
C GLY A 65 4.32 -10.01 -5.68
N PRO A 66 3.13 -9.58 -5.21
CA PRO A 66 2.95 -8.89 -3.95
C PRO A 66 3.52 -9.65 -2.74
N ARG A 67 4.10 -8.95 -1.76
CA ARG A 67 4.55 -9.56 -0.50
C ARG A 67 4.30 -8.71 0.73
N TRP A 68 4.12 -9.41 1.85
CA TRP A 68 4.21 -8.85 3.19
C TRP A 68 5.65 -8.49 3.55
N GLY A 69 5.82 -7.39 4.27
CA GLY A 69 7.11 -6.88 4.70
C GLY A 69 7.00 -5.84 5.82
N ARG A 70 8.16 -5.40 6.29
CA ARG A 70 8.25 -4.37 7.33
C ARG A 70 7.82 -2.99 6.78
N PRO A 71 7.30 -2.08 7.63
CA PRO A 71 7.11 -0.68 7.28
C PRO A 71 8.40 -0.04 6.75
N ARG A 72 8.23 0.96 5.89
CA ARG A 72 9.32 1.79 5.35
C ARG A 72 8.85 3.24 5.28
N SER A 73 9.77 4.15 4.97
CA SER A 73 9.42 5.54 4.72
C SER A 73 8.27 5.65 3.72
N THR A 74 7.28 6.46 4.08
CA THR A 74 6.07 6.72 3.30
C THR A 74 6.14 8.07 2.57
N LYS A 75 7.31 8.72 2.60
CA LYS A 75 7.53 10.02 1.95
C LYS A 75 7.15 9.95 0.46
N GLY A 76 6.37 10.92 0.00
CA GLY A 76 5.89 10.99 -1.38
C GLY A 76 4.62 10.16 -1.64
N PHE A 77 3.97 9.65 -0.59
CA PHE A 77 2.67 8.99 -0.67
C PHE A 77 1.64 9.73 0.19
N THR A 78 0.43 9.85 -0.33
CA THR A 78 -0.75 10.26 0.42
C THR A 78 -1.28 9.07 1.20
N ALA A 79 -1.53 9.25 2.50
CA ALA A 79 -2.15 8.24 3.35
C ALA A 79 -3.68 8.39 3.30
N ARG A 80 -4.38 7.27 3.09
CA ARG A 80 -5.84 7.16 3.06
C ARG A 80 -6.28 5.90 3.79
N HIS A 81 -7.46 5.91 4.38
CA HIS A 81 -7.98 4.73 5.09
C HIS A 81 -9.49 4.57 4.91
N PRO A 82 -10.00 3.32 5.01
CA PRO A 82 -11.44 3.07 4.92
C PRO A 82 -12.18 3.72 6.10
N VAL A 83 -13.35 4.28 5.81
CA VAL A 83 -14.18 4.94 6.82
C VAL A 83 -14.70 3.92 7.84
N GLY A 84 -14.59 4.23 9.12
CA GLY A 84 -15.16 3.44 10.21
C GLY A 84 -14.31 2.24 10.67
N LEU A 85 -13.01 2.28 10.40
CA LEU A 85 -12.00 1.29 10.84
C LEU A 85 -10.85 1.91 11.64
#